data_AF-A0A519H398-F1
#
_entry.id   AF-A0A519H398-F1
#
_cell.length_a   1.000
_cell.length_b   1.000
_cell.length_c   1.000
_cell.angle_alpha   90.00
_cell.angle_beta   90.00
_cell.angle_gamma   90.00
#
_symmetry.space_group_name_H-M   'P 1'
#
loop_
_entity.id
_entity.type
_entity.pdbx_description
1 polymer ?
#
loop_
_entity_poly.entity_id
_entity_poly.type
_entity_poly.pdbx_seq_one_letter_code
_entity_poly.pdbx_strand_id
1 'polypeptide(L)' 'MDAEAYVDAVAAALELPLAPEHRPDVLRYFRLAAEMAELVNGLSLTVHDDPAEAFMPIAPEDVA' A
#
# COMPACT_ATOMS: atom_id res chain seq x y z
N MET A 1 -8.50 13.05 4.64
CA MET A 1 -9.18 11.79 4.27
C MET A 1 -9.95 11.31 5.48
N ASP A 2 -11.18 10.81 5.32
CA ASP A 2 -11.85 10.07 6.38
C ASP A 2 -11.35 8.62 6.36
N ALA A 3 -10.49 8.28 7.33
CA ALA A 3 -9.87 6.96 7.43
C ALA A 3 -10.89 5.84 7.70
N GLU A 4 -12.01 6.15 8.36
CA GLU A 4 -13.00 5.13 8.73
C GLU A 4 -13.80 4.68 7.51
N ALA A 5 -14.36 5.63 6.78
CA ALA A 5 -15.06 5.36 5.53
C ALA A 5 -14.15 4.68 4.49
N TYR A 6 -12.88 5.09 4.43
CA TYR A 6 -11.90 4.48 3.53
C TYR A 6 -11.60 3.02 3.89
N VAL A 7 -11.29 2.74 5.16
CA VAL A 7 -10.98 1.39 5.63
C VAL A 7 -12.17 0.45 5.43
N ASP A 8 -13.40 0.89 5.74
CA ASP A 8 -14.59 0.06 5.55
C ASP A 8 -14.84 -0.25 4.06
N ALA A 9 -14.66 0.73 3.17
CA ALA A 9 -14.81 0.54 1.72
C ALA A 9 -13.77 -0.41 1.14
N VAL A 10 -12.49 -0.29 1.54
CA VAL A 10 -11.40 -1.15 1.06
C VAL A 10 -11.54 -2.57 1.62
N ALA A 11 -11.90 -2.73 2.88
CA ALA A 11 -12.17 -4.04 3.48
C ALA A 11 -13.26 -4.80 2.70
N ALA A 12 -14.33 -4.11 2.31
CA ALA A 12 -15.37 -4.68 1.46
C ALA A 12 -14.86 -5.04 0.05
N ALA A 13 -14.08 -4.16 -0.58
CA ALA A 13 -13.53 -4.39 -1.92
C ALA A 13 -12.51 -5.54 -1.98
N LEU A 14 -11.78 -5.77 -0.90
CA LEU A 14 -10.82 -6.87 -0.76
C LEU A 14 -11.45 -8.18 -0.25
N GLU A 15 -12.77 -8.19 -0.01
CA GLU A 15 -13.48 -9.31 0.62
C GLU A 15 -12.83 -9.74 1.95
N LEU A 16 -12.32 -8.76 2.71
CA LEU A 16 -11.63 -8.94 3.97
C LEU A 16 -12.50 -8.40 5.12
N PRO A 17 -13.44 -9.21 5.68
CA PRO A 17 -14.33 -8.75 6.72
C PRO A 17 -13.56 -8.41 8.00
N LEU A 18 -13.76 -7.18 8.50
CA LEU A 18 -13.20 -6.74 9.78
C LEU A 18 -14.14 -7.16 10.91
N ALA A 19 -13.67 -8.05 11.78
CA ALA A 19 -14.38 -8.35 13.02
C ALA A 19 -14.52 -7.05 13.85
N PRO A 20 -15.69 -6.79 14.47
CA PRO A 20 -15.92 -5.57 15.25
C PRO A 20 -14.85 -5.32 16.32
N GLU A 21 -14.31 -6.39 16.90
CA GLU A 21 -13.28 -6.37 17.94
C GLU A 21 -11.93 -5.86 17.42
N HIS A 22 -11.64 -6.03 16.13
CA HIS A 22 -10.38 -5.63 15.51
C HIS A 22 -10.44 -4.24 14.86
N ARG A 23 -11.64 -3.75 14.52
CA ARG A 23 -11.82 -2.47 13.83
C ARG A 23 -11.11 -1.29 14.53
N PRO A 24 -11.17 -1.12 15.87
CA PRO A 24 -10.49 -0.01 16.54
C PRO A 24 -8.97 -0.01 16.34
N ASP A 25 -8.35 -1.20 16.39
CA ASP A 25 -6.91 -1.34 16.22
C ASP A 25 -6.48 -1.15 14.77
N VAL A 26 -7.25 -1.69 13.81
CA VAL A 26 -7.04 -1.47 12.38
C VAL A 26 -7.04 0.02 12.06
N LEU A 27 -8.04 0.76 12.56
CA LEU A 27 -8.10 2.21 12.36
C LEU A 27 -6.91 2.95 12.97
N ARG A 28 -6.45 2.53 14.16
CA ARG A 28 -5.26 3.12 14.80
C ARG A 28 -4.01 2.93 13.94
N TYR A 29 -3.74 1.70 13.50
CA TYR A 29 -2.54 1.42 12.70
C TYR A 29 -2.63 1.98 11.29
N PHE A 30 -3.83 2.03 10.71
CA PHE A 30 -4.05 2.66 9.41
C PHE A 30 -3.74 4.16 9.45
N ARG A 31 -4.16 4.87 10.51
CA ARG A 31 -3.80 6.29 10.71
C ARG A 31 -2.28 6.49 10.82
N LEU A 32 -1.61 5.65 11.60
CA LEU A 32 -0.13 5.69 11.70
C LEU A 32 0.55 5.47 10.33
N ALA A 33 0.07 4.51 9.55
CA ALA A 33 0.58 4.27 8.20
C ALA A 33 0.31 5.47 7.26
N ALA A 34 -0.84 6.14 7.40
CA ALA A 34 -1.15 7.34 6.63
C ALA A 34 -0.18 8.49 6.95
N GLU A 35 0.16 8.70 8.22
CA GLU A 35 1.18 9.68 8.63
C GLU A 35 2.56 9.35 8.02
N MET A 36 2.95 8.07 7.98
CA MET A 36 4.19 7.65 7.31
C MET A 36 4.12 7.86 5.78
N ALA A 37 2.97 7.61 5.16
CA ALA A 37 2.78 7.82 3.74
C ALA A 37 2.91 9.31 3.36
N GLU A 38 2.49 10.24 4.22
CA GLU A 38 2.71 11.67 4.01
C GLU A 38 4.20 12.03 3.92
N LEU A 39 5.06 11.38 4.72
CA LEU A 39 6.51 11.60 4.66
C LEU A 39 7.09 11.18 3.30
N VAL A 40 6.63 10.06 2.76
CA VAL A 40 7.10 9.52 1.47
C VAL A 40 6.53 10.33 0.29
N ASN A 41 5.23 10.64 0.32
CA ASN A 41 4.56 11.42 -0.72
C ASN A 41 5.03 12.88 -0.79
N GLY A 42 5.71 13.37 0.27
CA GLY A 42 6.36 14.68 0.28
C GLY A 42 7.66 14.75 -0.52
N LEU A 43 8.18 13.61 -1.02
CA LEU A 43 9.40 13.57 -1.82
C LEU A 43 9.10 13.93 -3.29
N SER A 44 10.00 14.69 -3.91
CA SER A 44 9.89 15.04 -5.33
C SER A 44 10.26 13.83 -6.19
N LEU A 45 9.35 13.45 -7.08
CA LEU A 45 9.57 12.46 -8.13
C LEU A 45 9.32 13.08 -9.51
N THR A 46 10.08 12.62 -10.48
CA THR A 46 9.95 12.91 -11.89
C THR A 46 9.44 11.67 -12.63
N VAL A 47 9.04 11.85 -13.89
CA VAL A 47 8.64 10.73 -14.76
C VAL A 47 9.81 9.79 -15.10
N HIS A 48 11.04 10.15 -14.74
CA HIS A 48 12.25 9.37 -14.98
C HIS A 48 12.73 8.60 -13.75
N ASP A 49 12.03 8.72 -12.61
CA ASP A 49 12.34 7.94 -11.42
C ASP A 49 11.67 6.57 -11.53
N ASP A 50 12.48 5.56 -11.80
CA ASP A 50 12.04 4.17 -11.90
C ASP A 50 11.92 3.50 -10.51
N PRO A 51 11.05 2.49 -10.35
CA PRO A 51 11.04 1.64 -9.17
C PRO A 51 12.43 1.03 -8.91
N ALA A 52 12.77 0.85 -7.63
CA ALA A 52 14.04 0.22 -7.24
C ALA A 52 14.20 -1.20 -7.81
N GLU A 53 13.09 -1.93 -7.89
CA GLU A 53 13.02 -3.26 -8.49
C GLU A 53 12.78 -3.13 -10.00
N ALA A 54 13.69 -3.66 -10.81
CA ALA A 54 13.57 -3.72 -12.26
C ALA A 54 13.40 -5.17 -12.72
N PHE A 55 12.37 -5.43 -13.51
CA PHE A 55 12.19 -6.75 -14.13
C PHE A 55 13.34 -7.01 -15.12
N MET A 56 14.07 -8.10 -14.87
CA MET A 56 15.11 -8.60 -15.76
C MET A 56 14.63 -9.92 -16.37
N PRO A 57 14.24 -9.95 -17.66
CA PRO A 57 13.88 -11.19 -18.31
C PRO A 57 15.10 -12.11 -18.36
N ILE A 58 14.88 -13.38 -18.05
CA ILE A 58 15.89 -14.43 -18.26
C ILE A 58 15.78 -14.85 -19.72
N ALA A 59 16.88 -14.79 -20.48
CA ALA A 59 16.87 -15.22 -21.87
C ALA A 59 16.95 -16.75 -21.94
N PRO A 60 16.44 -17.41 -23.01
CA PRO A 60 16.50 -18.87 -23.13
C PRO A 60 17.91 -19.47 -22.96
N GLU A 61 18.94 -18.73 -23.35
CA GLU A 61 20.36 -19.09 -23.19
C GLU A 61 20.85 -19.09 -21.73
N ASP A 62 20.16 -18.40 -20.82
CA ASP A 62 20.54 -18.27 -19.41
C ASP A 62 19.97 -19.41 -18.54
N VAL A 63 19.13 -20.29 -19.11
CA VAL A 63 18.46 -21.41 -18.40
C VAL A 63 19.14 -22.76 -18.68
N ALA A 64 20.24 -22.77 -19.44
CA ALA A 64 20.94 -23.99 -19.88
C ALA A 64 21.72 -24.70 -18.76
#